data_AF-A0A453QQQ4-F1
#
_entry.id   AF-A0A453QQQ4-F1
#
_cell.length_a   1.000
_cell.length_b   1.000
_cell.length_c   1.000
_cell.angle_alpha   90.00
_cell.angle_beta   90.00
_cell.angle_gamma   90.00
#
_symmetry.space_group_name_H-M   'P 1'
#
loop_
_entity.id
_entity.type
_entity.pdbx_description
1 polymer ?
#
loop_
_entity_poly.entity_id
_entity_poly.type
_entity_poly.pdbx_seq_one_letter_code
_entity_poly.pdbx_strand_id
1 'polypeptide(L)'
;MYQWSSSLPNADWFAFLVADFFKWRPSEPFDLIFDYTFFCALDPSMRLAWAETVSRLLKPDGELITLIYLVRTESLYASCLLLQ
;
A
#
# COMPACT_ATOMS: atom_id res chain seq x y z
N MET A 1 12.31 10.98 17.57
CA MET A 1 12.45 10.20 16.33
C MET A 1 13.08 8.88 16.72
N TYR A 2 12.31 7.78 16.71
CA TYR A 2 12.84 6.46 16.98
C TYR A 2 13.53 5.95 15.72
N GLN A 3 14.86 5.84 15.76
CA GLN A 3 15.67 5.30 14.67
C GLN A 3 15.81 3.80 14.90
N TRP A 4 15.12 3.01 14.08
CA TRP A 4 15.20 1.55 14.14
C TRP A 4 16.44 1.10 13.39
N SER A 5 17.42 0.51 14.09
CA SER A 5 18.64 -0.04 13.49
C SER A 5 18.67 -1.56 13.65
N SER A 6 18.97 -2.27 12.56
CA SER A 6 19.19 -3.72 12.54
C SER A 6 20.69 -4.00 12.37
N SER A 7 21.22 -5.01 13.04
CA SER A 7 22.61 -5.48 12.87
C SER A 7 22.76 -6.50 11.72
N LEU A 8 21.71 -6.69 10.92
CA LEU A 8 21.71 -7.63 9.81
C LEU A 8 22.56 -7.11 8.63
N PRO A 9 23.17 -8.02 7.83
CA PRO A 9 24.06 -7.63 6.73
C PRO A 9 23.41 -6.76 5.65
N ASN A 10 22.08 -6.75 5.58
CA ASN A 10 21.26 -6.09 4.58
C ASN A 10 20.40 -4.96 5.17
N ALA A 11 20.74 -4.46 6.36
CA ALA A 11 19.99 -3.37 7.01
C ALA A 11 19.93 -2.09 6.17
N ASP A 12 20.94 -1.86 5.32
CA ASP A 12 21.00 -0.67 4.44
C ASP A 12 20.10 -0.78 3.19
N TRP A 13 19.49 -1.94 2.94
CA TRP A 13 18.67 -2.17 1.74
C TRP A 13 17.20 -1.75 1.91
N PHE A 14 16.81 -1.37 3.12
CA PHE A 14 15.46 -0.92 3.42
C PHE A 14 15.48 0.29 4.34
N ALA A 15 14.48 1.15 4.18
CA ALA A 15 14.22 2.26 5.08
C ALA A 15 12.78 2.19 5.56
N PHE A 16 12.55 2.47 6.83
CA PHE A 16 11.21 2.61 7.38
C PHE A 16 10.82 4.09 7.41
N LEU A 17 9.61 4.37 6.94
CA LEU A 17 9.04 5.70 6.96
C LEU A 17 7.65 5.65 7.61
N VAL A 18 7.45 6.48 8.64
CA VAL A 18 6.11 6.74 9.19
C VAL A 18 5.55 7.97 8.49
N ALA A 19 4.52 7.78 7.66
CA ALA A 19 3.89 8.86 6.91
C ALA A 19 2.41 8.58 6.64
N ASP A 20 1.67 9.64 6.34
CA ASP A 20 0.32 9.56 5.76
C ASP A 20 0.45 9.25 4.27
N PHE A 21 0.05 8.03 3.87
CA PHE A 21 0.15 7.54 2.49
C PHE A 21 -0.48 8.50 1.47
N PHE A 22 -1.64 9.09 1.77
CA PHE A 22 -2.37 9.96 0.84
C PHE A 22 -1.72 11.34 0.68
N LYS A 23 -1.02 11.81 1.72
CA LYS A 23 -0.36 13.13 1.73
C LYS A 23 1.13 13.08 1.42
N TRP A 24 1.77 11.91 1.52
CA TRP A 24 3.20 11.78 1.29
C TRP A 24 3.58 12.04 -0.17
N ARG A 25 4.67 12.80 -0.34
CA ARG A 25 5.21 13.23 -1.64
C ARG A 25 6.72 13.01 -1.61
N PRO A 26 7.21 11.84 -2.07
CA PRO A 26 8.65 11.63 -2.25
C PRO A 26 9.19 12.52 -3.36
N SER A 27 10.51 12.76 -3.35
CA SER A 27 11.19 13.51 -4.42
C SER A 27 11.19 12.76 -5.75
N GLU A 28 11.15 11.43 -5.70
CA GLU A 28 11.19 10.56 -6.87
C GLU A 28 10.11 9.46 -6.78
N PRO A 29 9.50 9.08 -7.91
CA PRO A 29 8.59 7.94 -8.00
C PRO A 29 9.35 6.60 -7.99
N PHE A 30 8.61 5.52 -7.78
CA PHE A 30 9.11 4.16 -7.64
C PHE A 30 8.95 3.34 -8.91
N ASP A 31 9.89 2.44 -9.15
CA ASP A 31 9.83 1.43 -10.21
C ASP A 31 8.87 0.29 -9.84
N LEU A 32 8.69 0.02 -8.55
CA LEU A 32 7.84 -1.06 -8.05
C LEU A 32 7.15 -0.61 -6.75
N ILE A 33 5.85 -0.85 -6.66
CA ILE A 33 5.10 -0.76 -5.40
C ILE A 33 4.56 -2.14 -5.04
N PHE A 34 4.78 -2.54 -3.79
CA PHE A 34 4.19 -3.76 -3.23
C PHE A 34 3.14 -3.39 -2.17
N ASP A 35 1.87 -3.63 -2.49
CA ASP A 35 0.75 -3.51 -1.57
C ASP A 35 0.48 -4.86 -0.92
N TYR A 36 0.78 -4.97 0.37
CA TYR A 36 0.45 -6.14 1.17
C TYR A 36 -0.83 -5.88 1.97
N THR A 37 -1.99 -6.23 1.40
CA THR A 37 -3.32 -6.09 2.04
C THR A 37 -3.72 -4.68 2.47
N PHE A 38 -2.94 -3.64 2.15
CA PHE A 38 -3.20 -2.26 2.54
C PHE A 38 -4.49 -1.76 1.88
N PHE A 39 -4.68 -2.03 0.58
CA PHE A 39 -5.94 -1.77 -0.12
C PHE A 39 -7.17 -2.36 0.57
N CYS A 40 -7.06 -3.58 1.12
CA CYS A 40 -8.17 -4.26 1.79
C CYS A 40 -8.53 -3.62 3.13
N ALA A 41 -7.56 -2.97 3.79
CA ALA A 41 -7.75 -2.30 5.07
C ALA A 41 -8.38 -0.90 4.91
N LEU A 42 -8.50 -0.39 3.68
CA LEU A 42 -9.13 0.89 3.40
C LEU A 42 -10.65 0.75 3.29
N ASP A 43 -11.34 1.74 3.86
CA ASP A 43 -12.75 2.00 3.57
C ASP A 43 -12.97 2.10 2.04
N PRO A 44 -14.04 1.53 1.47
CA PRO A 44 -14.25 1.55 0.02
C PRO A 44 -14.28 2.94 -0.60
N SER A 45 -14.72 3.97 0.15
CA SER A 45 -14.73 5.35 -0.32
C SER A 45 -13.32 5.90 -0.58
N MET A 46 -12.29 5.33 0.05
CA MET A 46 -10.88 5.72 -0.10
C MET A 46 -10.17 5.04 -1.26
N ARG A 47 -10.79 4.05 -1.92
CA ARG A 47 -10.14 3.23 -2.97
C ARG A 47 -9.74 4.04 -4.20
N LEU A 48 -10.52 5.07 -4.55
CA LEU A 48 -10.15 5.98 -5.64
C LEU A 48 -8.91 6.79 -5.29
N ALA A 49 -8.87 7.36 -4.08
CA ALA A 49 -7.72 8.11 -3.58
C ALA A 49 -6.45 7.24 -3.46
N TRP A 50 -6.62 5.95 -3.14
CA TRP A 50 -5.52 4.97 -3.18
C TRP A 50 -5.01 4.78 -4.61
N ALA A 51 -5.88 4.56 -5.58
CA ALA A 51 -5.48 4.33 -6.97
C ALA A 51 -4.74 5.55 -7.56
N GLU A 52 -5.24 6.76 -7.29
CA GLU A 52 -4.59 8.02 -7.68
C GLU A 52 -3.22 8.18 -7.01
N THR A 53 -3.12 7.82 -5.73
CA THR A 53 -1.86 7.89 -4.99
C THR A 53 -0.84 6.91 -5.53
N VAL A 54 -1.22 5.65 -5.76
CA VAL A 54 -0.34 4.62 -6.35
C VAL A 54 0.12 5.05 -7.75
N SER A 55 -0.80 5.50 -8.60
CA SER A 55 -0.46 5.96 -9.96
C SER A 55 0.53 7.13 -9.94
N ARG A 56 0.37 8.09 -9.01
CA ARG A 56 1.30 9.21 -8.85
C ARG A 56 2.67 8.77 -8.31
N LEU A 57 2.70 7.77 -7.44
CA LEU A 57 3.93 7.26 -6.83
C LEU A 57 4.70 6.33 -7.77
N LEU A 58 4.08 5.78 -8.80
CA LEU A 58 4.73 4.96 -9.82
C LEU A 58 5.33 5.80 -10.94
N LYS A 59 6.45 5.31 -11.48
CA LYS A 59 6.95 5.75 -12.78
C LYS A 59 5.98 5.31 -13.89
N PRO A 60 6.01 5.94 -15.08
CA PRO A 60 5.16 5.54 -16.22
C PRO A 60 5.25 4.04 -16.57
N ASP A 61 6.44 3.46 -16.47
CA ASP A 61 6.71 2.03 -16.72
C ASP A 61 6.86 1.22 -15.43
N GLY A 62 6.44 1.78 -14.29
CA GLY A 62 6.52 1.12 -12.99
C GLY A 62 5.43 0.07 -12.80
N GLU A 63 5.70 -0.91 -11.94
CA GLU A 63 4.79 -2.02 -11.66
C GLU A 63 4.14 -1.92 -10.27
N LEU A 64 2.88 -2.33 -10.20
CA LEU A 64 2.17 -2.55 -8.94
C LEU A 64 1.96 -4.04 -8.72
N ILE A 65 2.46 -4.56 -7.60
CA ILE A 65 2.15 -5.91 -7.13
C ILE A 65 1.24 -5.77 -5.91
N THR A 66 0.06 -6.41 -5.96
CA THR A 66 -0.90 -6.39 -4.86
C THR A 66 -1.20 -7.79 -4.36
N LEU A 67 -1.14 -7.98 -3.04
CA LEU A 67 -1.71 -9.14 -2.37
C LEU A 67 -3.09 -8.75 -1.82
N ILE A 68 -4.15 -9.25 -2.47
CA ILE A 68 -5.55 -8.92 -2.16
C ILE A 68 -6.34 -10.20 -1.89
N TYR A 69 -7.22 -10.18 -0.90
CA TYR A 69 -8.17 -11.24 -0.65
C TYR A 69 -9.44 -11.04 -1.48
N LEU A 70 -9.72 -11.99 -2.37
CA LEU A 70 -10.95 -11.96 -3.17
C LEU A 70 -12.14 -12.37 -2.29
N VAL A 71 -13.10 -11.48 -2.16
CA VAL A 71 -14.37 -11.79 -1.51
C VAL A 71 -15.28 -12.50 -2.51
N ARG A 72 -15.66 -13.75 -2.20
CA ARG A 72 -16.71 -14.47 -2.94
C ARG A 72 -18.08 -14.04 -2.40
N THR A 73 -18.96 -13.59 -3.27
CA THR A 73 -20.33 -13.12 -2.98
C THR A 73 -21.22 -14.15 -2.26
N GLU A 74 -20.87 -15.44 -2.29
CA GLU A 74 -21.59 -16.53 -1.63
C GLU A 74 -21.17 -16.78 -0.16
N SER A 75 -20.17 -16.06 0.36
CA SER A 75 -19.74 -16.23 1.76
C SER A 75 -20.47 -15.24 2.66
N LEU A 76 -20.99 -15.70 3.80
CA LEU A 76 -21.64 -14.87 4.84
C LEU A 76 -20.76 -13.71 5.36
N TYR A 77 -19.46 -13.71 5.04
CA TYR A 77 -18.51 -12.63 5.36
C TYR A 77 -18.41 -11.54 4.27
N ALA A 78 -18.98 -11.76 3.08
CA ALA A 78 -18.96 -10.80 1.98
C ALA A 78 -19.77 -9.54 2.30
N SER A 79 -20.87 -9.68 3.03
CA SER A 79 -21.65 -8.55 3.54
C SER A 79 -20.86 -7.72 4.55
N CYS A 80 -19.98 -8.31 5.36
CA CYS A 80 -19.21 -7.58 6.37
C CYS A 80 -18.09 -6.70 5.76
N LEU A 81 -17.52 -7.11 4.62
CA LEU A 81 -16.50 -6.36 3.88
C LEU A 81 -17.07 -5.39 2.82
N LEU A 82 -18.37 -5.45 2.55
CA LEU A 82 -19.09 -4.55 1.62
C LEU A 82 -19.99 -3.52 2.35
N LEU A 83 -20.11 -3.61 3.68
CA LEU A 83 -20.89 -2.70 4.52
C LEU A 83 -20.03 -1.73 5.35
N GLN A 84 -18.71 -1.80 5.21
CA GLN A 84 -17.82 -0.66 5.44
C GLN A 84 -17.68 0.05 4.10
#